data_AF-A0A4D7AIC3-F1
#
_entry.id   AF-A0A4D7AIC3-F1
#
_cell.length_a   1.000
_cell.length_b   1.000
_cell.length_c   1.000
_cell.angle_alpha   90.00
_cell.angle_beta   90.00
_cell.angle_gamma   90.00
#
_symmetry.space_group_name_H-M   'P 1'
#
loop_
_entity.id
_entity.type
_entity.pdbx_description
1 polymer ?
#
loop_
_entity_poly.entity_id
_entity_poly.type
_entity_poly.pdbx_seq_one_letter_code
_entity_poly.pdbx_strand_id
1 'polypeptide(L)'
;MENKKLSNVDLESTDYDPAQVGNLDRRLEVGKKDAVFFHVLGVVATVIATIWMYAFGTGDPAEMRYFLGMPMWVSGAIVIYLAMFVVGMIWLVKWEEFPLTARFKKDSMNKKEGGEQA
;
A
#
# COMPACT_ATOMS: atom_id res chain seq x y z
N MET A 1 7.61 30.34 -0.86
CA MET A 1 7.28 29.74 0.44
C MET A 1 8.60 29.30 1.06
N GLU A 2 8.97 29.97 2.14
CA GLU A 2 10.27 29.84 2.80
C GLU A 2 10.42 28.45 3.43
N ASN A 3 11.58 27.82 3.23
CA ASN A 3 11.98 26.57 3.87
C ASN A 3 12.04 26.82 5.39
N LYS A 4 10.94 26.58 6.10
CA LYS A 4 10.91 26.63 7.56
C LYS A 4 11.79 25.49 8.06
N LYS A 5 13.03 25.82 8.39
CA LYS A 5 14.06 24.93 8.95
C LYS A 5 13.41 23.95 9.95
N LEU A 6 13.74 22.67 9.77
CA LEU A 6 13.58 21.55 10.69
C LEU A 6 14.15 21.78 12.12
N SER A 7 14.58 22.99 12.46
CA SER A 7 15.34 23.31 13.67
C SER A 7 14.51 23.38 14.95
N ASN A 8 13.21 23.09 14.90
CA ASN A 8 12.31 23.25 16.06
C ASN A 8 11.36 22.06 16.30
N VAL A 9 11.61 20.91 15.67
CA VAL A 9 10.78 19.72 15.92
C VAL A 9 11.44 18.88 17.01
N ASP A 10 10.82 18.87 18.19
CA ASP A 10 11.19 18.00 19.29
C ASP A 10 10.78 16.56 18.97
N LEU A 11 11.77 15.66 18.88
CA LEU A 11 11.55 14.26 18.54
C LEU A 11 11.02 13.43 19.71
N GLU A 12 11.16 13.93 20.93
CA GLU A 12 10.66 13.28 22.17
C GLU A 12 9.26 13.78 22.54
N SER A 13 8.73 14.78 21.82
CA SER A 13 7.41 15.35 22.08
C SER A 13 6.32 14.33 21.73
N THR A 14 5.41 14.08 22.66
CA THR A 14 4.20 13.27 22.44
C THR A 14 3.07 14.05 21.77
N ASP A 15 3.20 15.38 21.68
CA ASP A 15 2.19 16.31 21.14
C ASP A 15 2.50 16.72 19.69
N TYR A 16 3.07 15.82 18.89
CA TYR A 16 3.37 16.10 17.49
C TYR A 16 2.10 16.12 16.62
N ASP A 17 2.10 17.00 15.61
CA ASP A 17 1.03 17.05 14.61
C ASP A 17 1.21 15.95 13.54
N PRO A 18 0.32 14.95 13.44
CA PRO A 18 0.42 13.88 12.45
C PRO A 18 0.39 14.39 11.00
N ALA A 19 -0.20 15.56 10.74
CA ALA A 19 -0.20 16.17 9.42
C ALA A 19 1.18 16.69 9.00
N GLN A 20 2.05 17.01 9.96
CA GLN A 20 3.40 17.55 9.72
C GLN A 20 4.49 16.47 9.70
N VAL A 21 4.15 15.22 9.99
CA VAL A 21 5.08 14.07 10.04
C VAL A 21 5.86 13.85 8.73
N GLY A 22 5.28 14.21 7.57
CA GLY A 22 6.01 14.13 6.29
C GLY A 22 7.23 15.05 6.22
N ASN A 23 7.24 16.13 7.00
CA ASN A 23 8.40 17.04 7.10
C ASN A 23 9.54 16.42 7.91
N LEU A 24 9.23 15.52 8.85
CA LEU A 24 10.20 14.83 9.72
C LEU A 24 10.94 13.71 9.00
N ASP A 25 10.21 12.83 8.33
CA ASP A 25 10.78 11.74 7.53
C ASP A 25 9.90 11.45 6.31
N ARG A 26 10.51 11.56 5.12
CA ARG A 26 9.88 11.23 3.84
C ARG A 26 9.34 9.80 3.81
N ARG A 27 9.99 8.86 4.51
CA ARG A 27 9.55 7.46 4.62
C ARG A 27 8.12 7.35 5.14
N LEU A 28 7.74 8.22 6.07
CA LEU A 28 6.40 8.23 6.67
C LEU A 28 5.35 8.76 5.69
N GLU A 29 5.71 9.75 4.86
CA GLU A 29 4.81 10.23 3.81
C GLU A 29 4.58 9.16 2.73
N VAL A 30 5.63 8.44 2.33
CA VAL A 30 5.54 7.36 1.35
C VAL A 30 4.79 6.17 1.93
N GLY A 31 5.15 5.72 3.13
CA GLY A 31 4.45 4.64 3.83
C GLY A 31 2.96 4.92 4.05
N LYS A 32 2.57 6.19 4.27
CA LYS A 32 1.15 6.57 4.31
C LYS A 32 0.45 6.34 2.97
N LYS A 33 1.09 6.69 1.85
CA LYS A 33 0.54 6.47 0.50
C LYS A 33 0.35 4.98 0.22
N ASP A 34 1.34 4.17 0.59
CA ASP A 34 1.27 2.71 0.44
C ASP A 34 0.19 2.10 1.32
N ALA A 35 0.11 2.52 2.59
CA ALA A 35 -0.94 2.08 3.49
C ALA A 35 -2.33 2.42 2.94
N VAL A 36 -2.55 3.65 2.46
CA VAL A 36 -3.82 4.05 1.84
C VAL A 36 -4.12 3.21 0.61
N PHE A 37 -3.14 3.00 -0.27
CA PHE A 37 -3.31 2.19 -1.47
C PHE A 37 -3.77 0.77 -1.14
N PHE A 38 -3.06 0.05 -0.26
CA PHE A 38 -3.40 -1.33 0.09
C PHE A 38 -4.74 -1.43 0.83
N HIS A 39 -5.08 -0.45 1.67
CA HIS A 39 -6.39 -0.43 2.33
C HIS A 39 -7.52 -0.21 1.32
N VAL A 40 -7.39 0.75 0.42
CA VAL A 40 -8.40 1.01 -0.63
C VAL A 40 -8.55 -0.21 -1.52
N LEU A 41 -7.44 -0.80 -1.96
CA LEU A 41 -7.45 -2.03 -2.77
C LEU A 41 -8.17 -3.18 -2.06
N GLY A 42 -7.89 -3.39 -0.77
CA GLY A 42 -8.53 -4.41 0.05
C GLY A 42 -10.03 -4.16 0.26
N VAL A 43 -10.43 -2.92 0.51
CA VAL A 43 -11.85 -2.53 0.63
C VAL A 43 -12.59 -2.79 -0.68
N VAL A 44 -12.03 -2.36 -1.82
CA VAL A 44 -12.63 -2.57 -3.13
C VAL A 44 -12.78 -4.06 -3.43
N ALA A 45 -11.72 -4.86 -3.21
CA ALA A 45 -11.78 -6.30 -3.42
C ALA A 45 -12.82 -6.98 -2.52
N THR A 46 -12.93 -6.54 -1.26
CA THR A 46 -13.92 -7.07 -0.31
C THR A 46 -15.34 -6.75 -0.76
N VAL A 47 -15.63 -5.50 -1.16
CA VAL A 47 -16.95 -5.12 -1.66
C VAL A 47 -17.34 -5.94 -2.90
N ILE A 48 -16.42 -6.10 -3.85
CA ILE A 48 -16.65 -6.91 -5.06
C ILE A 48 -16.90 -8.38 -4.69
N ALA A 49 -16.10 -8.95 -3.78
CA ALA A 49 -16.27 -10.31 -3.31
C ALA A 49 -17.62 -10.50 -2.58
N THR A 50 -18.03 -9.54 -1.76
CA THR A 50 -19.35 -9.56 -1.10
C THR A 50 -20.48 -9.55 -2.11
N ILE A 51 -20.45 -8.65 -3.10
CA ILE A 51 -21.45 -8.62 -4.18
C ILE A 51 -21.49 -9.96 -4.92
N TRP A 52 -20.31 -10.52 -5.26
CA TRP A 52 -20.22 -11.81 -5.93
C TRP A 52 -20.82 -12.95 -5.10
N MET A 53 -20.55 -12.96 -3.80
CA MET A 53 -21.13 -13.93 -2.87
C MET A 53 -22.65 -13.84 -2.80
N TYR A 54 -23.24 -12.65 -2.79
CA TYR A 54 -24.70 -12.50 -2.81
C TYR A 54 -25.32 -12.83 -4.17
N ALA A 55 -24.59 -12.63 -5.27
CA ALA A 55 -25.09 -12.92 -6.61
C ALA A 55 -25.10 -14.43 -6.92
N PHE A 56 -24.13 -15.19 -6.39
CA PHE A 56 -23.93 -16.62 -6.74
C PHE A 56 -23.96 -17.57 -5.53
N GLY A 57 -24.09 -17.05 -4.32
CA GLY A 57 -24.26 -17.83 -3.10
C GLY A 57 -25.75 -18.08 -2.83
N THR A 58 -26.03 -19.26 -2.29
CA THR A 58 -27.36 -19.65 -1.79
C THR A 58 -27.18 -20.38 -0.46
N GLY A 59 -28.23 -20.43 0.35
CA GLY A 59 -28.24 -21.21 1.60
C GLY A 59 -28.45 -22.72 1.36
N ASP A 60 -28.95 -23.11 0.20
CA ASP A 60 -29.20 -24.51 -0.16
C ASP A 60 -28.12 -25.06 -1.10
N PRO A 61 -27.30 -26.04 -0.67
CA PRO A 61 -26.30 -26.68 -1.51
C PRO A 61 -26.86 -27.33 -2.78
N ALA A 62 -28.11 -27.77 -2.80
CA ALA A 62 -28.71 -28.40 -3.98
C ALA A 62 -28.92 -27.43 -5.15
N GLU A 63 -29.07 -26.14 -4.86
CA GLU A 63 -29.26 -25.08 -5.86
C GLU A 63 -27.95 -24.34 -6.17
N MET A 64 -26.84 -24.68 -5.49
CA MET A 64 -25.55 -24.05 -5.75
C MET A 64 -25.03 -24.40 -7.13
N ARG A 65 -24.59 -23.37 -7.85
CA ARG A 65 -23.83 -23.57 -9.08
C ARG A 65 -22.38 -23.88 -8.73
N TYR A 66 -21.83 -24.95 -9.30
CA TYR A 66 -20.45 -25.36 -9.06
C TYR A 66 -19.54 -25.01 -10.23
N PHE A 67 -18.29 -24.69 -9.91
CA PHE A 67 -17.19 -24.53 -10.85
C PHE A 67 -15.95 -25.19 -10.27
N LEU A 68 -15.29 -26.05 -11.04
CA LEU A 68 -14.13 -26.84 -10.60
C LEU A 68 -14.35 -27.60 -9.27
N GLY A 69 -15.58 -28.09 -9.04
CA GLY A 69 -15.94 -28.85 -7.84
C GLY A 69 -16.19 -28.00 -6.59
N MET A 70 -16.14 -26.67 -6.68
CA MET A 70 -16.45 -25.75 -5.58
C MET A 70 -17.69 -24.90 -5.93
N PRO A 71 -18.42 -24.37 -4.93
CA PRO A 71 -19.46 -23.39 -5.19
C PRO A 71 -18.89 -22.19 -5.97
N MET A 72 -19.63 -21.71 -6.97
CA MET A 72 -19.21 -20.65 -7.88
C MET A 72 -18.82 -19.36 -7.16
N TRP A 73 -19.48 -19.06 -6.04
CA TRP A 73 -19.11 -17.91 -5.22
C TRP A 73 -17.72 -18.05 -4.59
N VAL A 74 -17.32 -19.28 -4.21
CA VAL A 74 -15.97 -19.58 -3.68
C VAL A 74 -14.94 -19.41 -4.79
N SER A 75 -15.17 -20.01 -5.96
CA SER A 75 -14.24 -19.91 -7.09
C SER A 75 -14.05 -18.45 -7.54
N GLY A 76 -15.13 -17.67 -7.61
CA GLY A 76 -15.03 -16.26 -7.95
C GLY A 76 -14.32 -15.42 -6.89
N ALA A 77 -14.56 -15.69 -5.59
CA ALA A 77 -13.82 -15.04 -4.52
C ALA A 77 -12.30 -15.30 -4.64
N ILE A 78 -11.90 -16.54 -4.93
CA ILE A 78 -10.48 -16.89 -5.17
C ILE A 78 -9.89 -16.05 -6.30
N VAL A 79 -10.60 -15.93 -7.44
CA VAL A 79 -10.12 -15.13 -8.59
C VAL A 79 -10.01 -13.65 -8.23
N ILE A 80 -10.98 -13.09 -7.51
CA ILE A 80 -10.97 -11.69 -7.07
C ILE A 80 -9.77 -11.41 -6.16
N TYR A 81 -9.53 -12.26 -5.16
CA TYR A 81 -8.40 -12.09 -4.25
C TYR A 81 -7.05 -12.36 -4.93
N LEU A 82 -7.00 -13.27 -5.91
CA LEU A 82 -5.80 -13.46 -6.73
C LEU A 82 -5.48 -12.21 -7.56
N ALA A 83 -6.49 -11.59 -8.18
CA ALA A 83 -6.30 -10.34 -8.91
C ALA A 83 -5.83 -9.20 -7.98
N MET A 84 -6.45 -9.07 -6.80
CA MET A 84 -6.02 -8.13 -5.76
C MET A 84 -4.55 -8.35 -5.38
N PHE A 85 -4.15 -9.61 -5.15
CA PHE A 85 -2.77 -9.96 -4.82
C PHE A 85 -1.80 -9.56 -5.93
N VAL A 86 -2.09 -9.89 -7.19
CA VAL A 86 -1.23 -9.52 -8.33
C VAL A 86 -1.08 -8.00 -8.45
N VAL A 87 -2.17 -7.24 -8.33
CA VAL A 87 -2.12 -5.76 -8.33
C VAL A 87 -1.26 -5.24 -7.18
N GLY A 88 -1.43 -5.80 -5.98
CA GLY A 88 -0.61 -5.47 -4.82
C GLY A 88 0.88 -5.75 -5.03
N MET A 89 1.23 -6.90 -5.64
CA MET A 89 2.60 -7.24 -5.96
C MET A 89 3.23 -6.30 -7.00
N ILE A 90 2.47 -5.91 -8.03
CA ILE A 90 2.94 -4.93 -9.03
C ILE A 90 3.23 -3.58 -8.38
N TRP A 91 2.41 -3.15 -7.42
CA TRP A 91 2.67 -1.95 -6.63
C TRP A 91 3.95 -2.11 -5.79
N LEU A 92 4.07 -3.22 -5.08
CA LEU A 92 5.21 -3.52 -4.19
C LEU A 92 6.54 -3.56 -4.95
N VAL A 93 6.58 -4.10 -6.17
CA VAL A 93 7.78 -4.11 -7.01
C VAL A 93 8.24 -2.70 -7.40
N LYS A 94 7.33 -1.72 -7.39
CA LYS A 94 7.63 -0.31 -7.69
C LYS A 94 7.90 0.52 -6.43
N TRP A 95 7.92 -0.11 -5.25
CA TRP A 95 8.09 0.59 -3.99
C TRP A 95 9.49 1.21 -3.90
N GLU A 96 9.57 2.48 -3.50
CA GLU A 96 10.84 3.12 -3.17
C GLU A 96 11.54 2.38 -2.02
N GLU A 97 12.77 1.96 -2.28
CA GLU A 97 13.65 1.43 -1.24
C GLU A 97 14.24 2.56 -0.40
N PHE A 98 14.20 2.39 0.91
CA PHE A 98 14.84 3.31 1.85
C PHE A 98 15.94 2.58 2.62
N PRO A 99 17.11 3.21 2.82
CA PRO A 99 18.13 2.64 3.69
C PRO A 99 17.59 2.54 5.11
N LEU A 100 18.04 1.58 5.92
CA LEU A 100 17.60 1.44 7.33
C LEU A 100 18.34 2.39 8.29
N THR A 101 19.06 3.37 7.76
CA THR A 101 19.83 4.33 8.57
C THR A 101 18.92 5.27 9.35
N ALA A 102 19.28 5.57 10.60
CA ALA A 102 18.48 6.41 11.51
C ALA A 102 18.25 7.85 11.02
N ARG A 103 19.09 8.37 10.12
CA ARG A 103 18.94 9.73 9.54
C ARG A 103 19.07 9.65 8.03
N PHE A 104 17.95 9.62 7.32
CA PHE A 104 17.94 9.71 5.87
C PHE A 104 18.08 11.17 5.43
N LYS A 105 19.18 11.51 4.75
CA LYS A 105 19.39 12.84 4.17
C LYS A 105 19.45 12.70 2.66
N LYS A 106 18.52 13.35 1.96
CA LYS A 106 18.30 13.26 0.50
C LYS A 106 19.55 13.56 -0.35
N ASP A 107 20.51 14.30 0.20
CA ASP A 107 21.70 14.79 -0.53
C ASP A 107 22.68 13.68 -0.97
N SER A 108 22.54 12.43 -0.50
CA SER A 108 23.47 11.35 -0.84
C SER A 108 23.20 10.65 -2.18
N MET A 109 22.03 10.87 -2.81
CA MET A 109 21.70 10.26 -4.12
C MET A 109 22.10 11.13 -5.32
N ASN A 110 22.10 12.46 -5.19
CA ASN A 110 22.50 13.38 -6.28
C ASN A 110 24.02 13.42 -6.54
N LYS A 111 24.84 12.72 -5.74
CA LYS A 111 26.30 12.73 -5.88
C LYS A 111 26.87 11.60 -6.72
N LYS A 112 26.05 10.70 -7.29
CA LYS A 112 26.52 9.55 -8.09
C LYS A 112 26.34 9.68 -9.61
N GLU A 113 25.90 10.83 -10.13
CA GLU A 113 25.81 11.05 -11.59
C GLU A 113 26.88 12.03 -12.14
N GLY A 114 27.93 12.35 -11.38
CA GLY A 114 28.84 13.47 -11.67
C GLY A 114 30.35 13.20 -11.66
N GLY A 115 30.81 12.02 -12.10
CA GLY A 115 32.24 11.74 -12.32
C GLY A 115 32.51 10.23 -12.24
N GLU A 116 33.17 9.57 -13.18
CA GLU A 116 34.23 10.01 -14.10
C GLU A 116 33.87 9.78 -15.58
N GLN A 117 34.13 10.78 -16.41
CA GLN A 117 34.57 10.56 -17.78
C GLN A 117 36.07 10.91 -17.84
N ALA A 118 36.83 9.97 -18.41
CA ALA A 118 38.24 10.03 -18.87
C ALA A 118 39.34 10.12 -17.79
#